data_AF-A0A8X7TUW2-F1
#
_entry.id   AF-A0A8X7TUW2-F1
#
_cell.length_a   1.000
_cell.length_b   1.000
_cell.length_c   1.000
_cell.angle_alpha   90.00
_cell.angle_beta   90.00
_cell.angle_gamma   90.00
#
_symmetry.space_group_name_H-M   'P 1'
#
loop_
_entity.id
_entity.type
_entity.pdbx_description
1 polymer ?
#
loop_
_entity_poly.entity_id
_entity_poly.type
_entity_poly.pdbx_seq_one_letter_code
_entity_poly.pdbx_strand_id
1 'polypeptide(L)'
;MGITGIFRDIHTKPNHKLRPQTSHFFRRVLRRKPLLHLKVSRTLEKNATEILHRWQEVGPELPEDLFTRTVIEVVNGTVSSQKTVRETFVAMFLGDASTLLSVLNRRLPELGLVRYVCTETSWIESVLFWTDIRVGTSEIVLLQSNITVNYIKRKSDYVHEPISRTGLESIWRKMIELEISAMAFNPYEGMMAKISPTATPFPYRADNLWKIQYVTTWREDRLTNRYMELTRKLYRFMTPYVSKNPRQPFFF
;
A
#
# COMPACT_ATOMS: atom_id res chain seq x y z
N MET A 1 -4.64 -12.85 -2.08
CA MET A 1 -4.72 -11.85 -3.17
C MET A 1 -4.36 -10.48 -2.64
N GLY A 2 -3.09 -10.11 -2.82
CA GLY A 2 -2.65 -8.71 -2.87
C GLY A 2 -2.85 -8.18 -4.30
N ILE A 3 -3.19 -6.89 -4.42
CA ILE A 3 -3.08 -6.01 -5.60
C ILE A 3 -3.70 -6.52 -6.94
N THR A 4 -4.54 -7.54 -6.97
CA THR A 4 -5.21 -7.98 -8.21
C THR A 4 -6.45 -7.15 -8.58
N GLY A 5 -6.80 -6.13 -7.78
CA GLY A 5 -8.00 -5.30 -7.98
C GLY A 5 -7.82 -4.00 -8.78
N ILE A 6 -6.68 -3.77 -9.45
CA ILE A 6 -6.44 -2.54 -10.24
C ILE A 6 -6.45 -2.78 -11.76
N PHE A 7 -6.54 -4.02 -12.22
CA PHE A 7 -6.50 -4.35 -13.66
C PHE A 7 -7.64 -5.28 -14.07
N ARG A 8 -8.88 -4.80 -13.94
CA ARG A 8 -10.02 -5.32 -14.71
C ARG A 8 -10.73 -4.13 -15.33
N ASP A 9 -10.39 -3.87 -16.59
CA ASP A 9 -11.31 -3.37 -17.63
C ASP A 9 -10.51 -2.94 -18.87
N ILE A 10 -9.98 -3.92 -19.59
CA ILE A 10 -9.73 -3.75 -21.03
C ILE A 10 -10.03 -5.10 -21.70
N HIS A 11 -11.28 -5.34 -22.07
CA HIS A 11 -11.65 -5.97 -23.34
C HIS A 11 -13.17 -5.99 -23.51
N THR A 12 -13.68 -5.04 -24.30
CA THR A 12 -14.64 -5.28 -25.40
C THR A 12 -14.93 -3.95 -26.10
N LYS A 13 -14.14 -3.65 -27.14
CA LYS A 13 -14.54 -2.97 -28.38
C LYS A 13 -13.33 -2.87 -29.31
N PRO A 14 -13.34 -3.51 -30.49
CA PRO A 14 -12.28 -3.34 -31.48
C PRO A 14 -12.43 -1.95 -32.14
N ASN A 15 -11.30 -1.35 -32.51
CA ASN A 15 -11.19 -0.08 -33.24
C ASN A 15 -11.41 1.22 -32.44
N HIS A 16 -10.44 1.59 -31.62
CA HIS A 16 -10.06 3.00 -31.48
C HIS A 16 -8.54 3.12 -31.41
N LYS A 17 -7.96 3.91 -32.31
CA LYS A 17 -6.55 4.34 -32.23
C LYS A 17 -6.30 4.90 -30.83
N LEU A 18 -5.28 4.37 -30.15
CA LEU A 18 -4.79 4.87 -28.86
C LEU A 18 -4.57 6.38 -28.96
N ARG A 19 -5.12 7.16 -28.02
CA ARG A 19 -4.88 8.61 -27.96
C ARG A 19 -3.38 8.87 -27.72
N PRO A 20 -2.78 9.93 -28.32
CA PRO A 20 -1.34 10.18 -28.26
C PRO A 20 -0.75 10.29 -26.85
N GLN A 21 -1.54 10.72 -25.86
CA GLN A 21 -1.07 10.92 -24.49
C GLN A 21 -0.86 9.61 -23.71
N THR A 22 -1.67 8.58 -23.95
CA THR A 22 -1.49 7.25 -23.34
C THR A 22 -0.25 6.54 -23.88
N SER A 23 0.16 6.84 -25.11
CA SER A 23 1.39 6.31 -25.71
C SER A 23 2.67 6.84 -25.05
N HIS A 24 2.64 8.01 -24.42
CA HIS A 24 3.88 8.62 -23.93
C HIS A 24 4.33 8.05 -22.58
N PHE A 25 3.39 7.74 -21.68
CA PHE A 25 3.67 7.09 -20.39
C PHE A 25 4.26 5.69 -20.58
N PHE A 26 3.62 4.84 -21.40
CA PHE A 26 4.12 3.49 -21.67
C PHE A 26 5.47 3.48 -22.40
N ARG A 27 5.72 4.43 -23.32
CA ARG A 27 7.04 4.55 -23.98
C ARG A 27 8.15 5.02 -23.02
N ARG A 28 7.82 5.79 -21.98
CA ARG A 28 8.78 6.29 -20.99
C ARG A 28 9.13 5.23 -19.94
N VAL A 29 8.20 4.34 -19.60
CA VAL A 29 8.42 3.23 -18.65
C VAL A 29 9.17 2.05 -19.29
N LEU A 30 8.92 1.74 -20.57
CA LEU A 30 9.50 0.57 -21.23
C LEU A 30 10.92 0.79 -21.80
N ARG A 31 11.44 2.02 -21.76
CA ARG A 31 12.81 2.32 -22.22
C ARG A 31 13.52 3.27 -21.24
N ARG A 32 14.44 2.69 -20.45
CA ARG A 32 15.71 3.28 -19.94
C ARG A 32 15.88 3.59 -18.45
N LYS A 33 14.92 3.33 -17.54
CA LYS A 33 15.21 3.44 -16.09
C LYS A 33 14.92 2.14 -15.35
N PRO A 34 15.87 1.61 -14.56
CA PRO A 34 15.57 0.50 -13.65
C PRO A 34 14.48 0.93 -12.66
N LEU A 35 13.65 -0.03 -12.24
CA LEU A 35 12.72 0.16 -11.14
C LEU A 35 13.37 -0.30 -9.86
N LEU A 36 13.38 0.58 -8.87
CA LEU A 36 13.95 0.28 -7.57
C LEU A 36 12.86 -0.07 -6.58
N HIS A 37 13.07 -1.19 -5.89
CA HIS A 37 12.22 -1.65 -4.81
C HIS A 37 12.95 -1.57 -3.49
N LEU A 38 12.18 -1.28 -2.45
CA LEU A 38 12.64 -1.28 -1.06
C LEU A 38 11.57 -1.95 -0.21
N LYS A 39 11.99 -2.78 0.75
CA LYS A 39 11.10 -3.34 1.76
C LYS A 39 11.79 -3.29 3.12
N VAL A 40 11.29 -2.45 4.01
CA VAL A 40 11.87 -2.26 5.35
C VAL A 40 10.78 -2.34 6.40
N SER A 41 11.01 -3.14 7.44
CA SER A 41 10.06 -3.33 8.53
C SER A 41 10.58 -2.78 9.85
N ARG A 42 9.67 -2.26 10.67
CA ARG A 42 9.91 -1.78 12.04
C ARG A 42 8.78 -2.25 12.93
N THR A 43 9.10 -2.60 14.16
CA THR A 43 8.10 -2.94 15.19
C THR A 43 7.92 -1.76 16.14
N LEU A 44 6.91 -1.78 16.99
CA LEU A 44 6.67 -0.71 17.98
C LEU A 44 7.91 -0.47 18.87
N GLU A 45 8.64 -1.52 19.23
CA GLU A 45 9.87 -1.45 20.04
C GLU A 45 11.05 -0.81 19.27
N LYS A 46 10.91 -0.63 17.95
CA LYS A 46 11.87 0.01 17.06
C LYS A 46 11.30 1.30 16.46
N ASN A 47 10.54 2.05 17.25
CA ASN A 47 9.98 3.37 16.93
C ASN A 47 9.03 3.40 15.72
N ALA A 48 8.34 2.31 15.41
CA ALA A 48 7.41 2.25 14.28
C ALA A 48 6.38 3.40 14.28
N THR A 49 5.73 3.68 15.43
CA THR A 49 4.76 4.79 15.56
C THR A 49 5.33 6.14 15.11
N GLU A 50 6.57 6.46 15.48
CA GLU A 50 7.21 7.73 15.11
C GLU A 50 7.50 7.78 13.60
N ILE A 51 7.96 6.67 13.05
CA ILE A 51 8.28 6.56 11.63
C ILE A 51 7.00 6.73 10.80
N LEU A 52 5.89 6.07 11.16
CA LEU A 52 4.63 6.26 10.45
C LEU A 52 4.09 7.68 10.63
N HIS A 53 4.17 8.25 11.84
CA HIS A 53 3.76 9.63 12.07
C HIS A 53 4.52 10.58 11.14
N ARG A 54 5.86 10.45 11.07
CA ARG A 54 6.69 11.25 10.18
C ARG A 54 6.41 10.98 8.70
N TRP A 55 6.19 9.72 8.34
CA TRP A 55 5.82 9.33 6.98
C TRP A 55 4.52 10.02 6.52
N GLN A 56 3.54 10.21 7.42
CA GLN A 56 2.31 10.95 7.11
C GLN A 56 2.56 12.43 6.82
N GLU A 57 3.58 13.04 7.44
CA GLU A 57 3.90 14.45 7.21
C GLU A 57 4.66 14.66 5.90
N VAL A 58 5.62 13.77 5.60
CA VAL A 58 6.51 13.95 4.44
C VAL A 58 6.03 13.28 3.17
N GLY A 59 5.11 12.32 3.30
CA GLY A 59 4.51 11.57 2.19
C GLY A 59 4.01 12.44 1.04
N PRO A 60 3.25 13.54 1.28
CA PRO A 60 2.72 14.39 0.22
C PRO A 60 3.80 15.17 -0.53
N GLU A 61 4.97 15.34 0.06
CA GLU A 61 6.11 16.08 -0.51
C GLU A 61 7.14 15.17 -1.20
N LEU A 62 6.90 13.85 -1.23
CA LEU A 62 7.77 12.91 -1.92
C LEU A 62 7.65 13.11 -3.44
N PRO A 63 8.74 12.85 -4.20
CA PRO A 63 8.72 12.96 -5.66
C PRO A 63 7.64 12.06 -6.29
N GLU A 64 7.02 12.52 -7.39
CA GLU A 64 5.99 11.75 -8.13
C GLU A 64 6.52 10.40 -8.67
N ASP A 65 7.83 10.28 -8.84
CA ASP A 65 8.51 9.04 -9.25
C ASP A 65 8.60 7.99 -8.12
N LEU A 66 8.21 8.33 -6.88
CA LEU A 66 8.30 7.49 -5.69
C LEU A 66 6.91 7.10 -5.15
N PHE A 67 6.61 5.80 -5.20
CA PHE A 67 5.49 5.20 -4.49
C PHE A 67 5.98 4.57 -3.19
N THR A 68 5.34 4.85 -2.05
CA THR A 68 5.64 4.21 -0.76
C THR A 68 4.36 3.75 -0.07
N ARG A 69 4.16 2.44 0.09
CA ARG A 69 3.06 1.86 0.86
C ARG A 69 3.55 1.50 2.25
N THR A 70 2.73 1.67 3.26
CA THR A 70 2.95 1.04 4.57
C THR A 70 1.96 -0.08 4.81
N VAL A 71 2.45 -1.28 5.04
CA VAL A 71 1.67 -2.45 5.49
C VAL A 71 1.85 -2.61 6.98
N ILE A 72 0.76 -2.62 7.72
CA ILE A 72 0.73 -2.67 9.18
C ILE A 72 0.10 -3.99 9.58
N GLU A 73 0.79 -4.79 10.38
CA GLU A 73 0.34 -6.13 10.78
C GLU A 73 0.56 -6.36 12.27
N VAL A 74 -0.29 -7.21 12.87
CA VAL A 74 -0.04 -7.74 14.21
C VAL A 74 0.86 -8.97 14.09
N VAL A 75 1.97 -8.97 14.83
CA VAL A 75 2.96 -10.07 14.84
C VAL A 75 3.26 -10.49 16.27
N ASN A 76 3.92 -11.65 16.43
CA ASN A 76 4.47 -12.04 17.73
C ASN A 76 5.65 -11.10 18.07
N GLY A 77 5.65 -10.60 19.31
CA GLY A 77 6.73 -9.79 19.85
C GLY A 77 7.96 -10.62 20.24
N THR A 78 8.95 -9.94 20.81
CA THR A 78 10.20 -10.57 21.29
C THR A 78 10.00 -11.36 22.57
N VAL A 79 9.06 -10.94 23.42
CA VAL A 79 8.64 -11.69 24.60
C VAL A 79 7.54 -12.67 24.20
N SER A 80 7.74 -13.95 24.52
CA SER A 80 6.75 -15.01 24.27
C SER A 80 5.38 -14.60 24.83
N SER A 81 4.31 -14.88 24.08
CA SER A 81 2.90 -14.52 24.35
C SER A 81 2.51 -13.04 24.18
N GLN A 82 3.43 -12.11 23.97
CA GLN A 82 3.09 -10.71 23.68
C GLN A 82 2.98 -10.48 22.17
N LYS A 83 1.92 -9.78 21.75
CA LYS A 83 1.74 -9.31 20.37
C LYS A 83 2.26 -7.88 20.25
N THR A 84 2.81 -7.56 19.08
CA THR A 84 3.22 -6.20 18.72
C THR A 84 2.73 -5.85 17.32
N VAL A 85 2.82 -4.57 16.95
CA VAL A 85 2.56 -4.13 15.59
C VAL A 85 3.88 -4.03 14.83
N ARG A 86 3.89 -4.55 13.59
CA ARG A 86 4.95 -4.37 12.62
C ARG A 86 4.43 -3.54 11.46
N GLU A 87 5.16 -2.49 11.16
CA GLU A 87 5.00 -1.69 9.96
C GLU A 87 6.04 -2.10 8.93
N THR A 88 5.64 -2.21 7.68
CA THR A 88 6.50 -2.56 6.55
C THR A 88 6.31 -1.54 5.45
N PHE A 89 7.33 -0.72 5.24
CA PHE A 89 7.40 0.26 4.18
C PHE A 89 7.88 -0.45 2.91
N VAL A 90 7.03 -0.46 1.89
CA VAL A 90 7.29 -1.04 0.58
C VAL A 90 7.31 0.09 -0.43
N ALA A 91 8.46 0.33 -1.06
CA ALA A 91 8.61 1.41 -2.04
C ALA A 91 8.86 0.89 -3.45
N MET A 92 8.47 1.69 -4.43
CA MET A 92 8.85 1.57 -5.82
C MET A 92 9.27 2.95 -6.34
N PHE A 93 10.43 3.04 -6.98
CA PHE A 93 11.00 4.30 -7.46
C PHE A 93 11.44 4.21 -8.92
N LEU A 94 11.02 5.19 -9.73
CA LEU A 94 11.38 5.36 -11.14
C LEU A 94 12.69 6.18 -11.29
N GLY A 95 13.80 5.62 -10.81
CA GLY A 95 15.10 6.30 -10.82
C GLY A 95 16.24 5.41 -10.35
N ASP A 96 17.34 6.02 -9.93
CA ASP A 96 18.52 5.32 -9.42
C ASP A 96 18.56 5.28 -7.87
N ALA A 97 19.40 4.39 -7.33
CA ALA A 97 19.43 4.10 -5.90
C ALA A 97 19.99 5.27 -5.10
N SER A 98 20.95 6.01 -5.67
CA SER A 98 21.55 7.17 -5.01
C SER A 98 20.51 8.27 -4.81
N THR A 99 19.69 8.54 -5.83
CA THR A 99 18.58 9.49 -5.75
C THR A 99 17.52 9.05 -4.73
N LEU A 100 17.11 7.77 -4.76
CA LEU A 100 16.13 7.24 -3.79
C LEU A 100 16.61 7.39 -2.34
N LEU A 101 17.84 6.96 -2.07
CA LEU A 101 18.44 7.03 -0.74
C LEU A 101 18.63 8.48 -0.30
N SER A 102 19.04 9.38 -1.20
CA SER A 102 19.16 10.81 -0.89
C SER A 102 17.80 11.41 -0.49
N VAL A 103 16.73 11.11 -1.23
CA VAL A 103 15.38 11.61 -0.93
C VAL A 103 14.88 11.08 0.42
N LEU A 104 14.95 9.77 0.62
CA LEU A 104 14.41 9.13 1.83
C LEU A 104 15.25 9.40 3.07
N ASN A 105 16.59 9.39 2.99
CA ASN A 105 17.42 9.72 4.15
C ASN A 105 17.35 11.21 4.51
N ARG A 106 17.00 12.10 3.56
CA ARG A 106 16.78 13.52 3.87
C ARG A 106 15.41 13.78 4.50
N ARG A 107 14.35 13.16 3.97
CA ARG A 107 12.97 13.45 4.38
C ARG A 107 12.44 12.51 5.48
N LEU A 108 12.91 11.27 5.50
CA LEU A 108 12.51 10.21 6.44
C LEU A 108 13.75 9.42 6.95
N PRO A 109 14.73 10.11 7.56
CA PRO A 109 15.98 9.50 8.05
C PRO A 109 15.76 8.35 9.04
N GLU A 110 14.63 8.34 9.74
CA GLU A 110 14.26 7.37 10.76
C GLU A 110 14.12 5.94 10.20
N LEU A 111 13.91 5.81 8.88
CA LEU A 111 13.97 4.51 8.22
C LEU A 111 15.39 3.92 8.15
N GLY A 112 16.44 4.74 8.27
CA GLY A 112 17.83 4.29 8.29
C GLY A 112 18.21 3.48 7.04
N LEU A 113 17.84 3.99 5.86
CA LEU A 113 17.99 3.23 4.62
C LEU A 113 19.45 3.22 4.14
N VAL A 114 19.84 2.06 3.62
CA VAL A 114 21.19 1.73 3.19
C VAL A 114 21.12 1.01 1.85
N ARG A 115 22.14 1.17 1.00
CA ARG A 115 22.05 0.74 -0.41
C ARG A 115 21.71 -0.74 -0.61
N TYR A 116 22.12 -1.63 0.31
CA TYR A 116 21.85 -3.06 0.18
C TYR A 116 20.36 -3.43 0.30
N VAL A 117 19.51 -2.56 0.87
CA VAL A 117 18.05 -2.81 0.95
C VAL A 117 17.30 -2.42 -0.32
N CYS A 118 18.00 -1.86 -1.31
CA CYS A 118 17.46 -1.52 -2.62
C CYS A 118 17.64 -2.69 -3.59
N THR A 119 16.58 -3.07 -4.30
CA THR A 119 16.63 -4.07 -5.37
C THR A 119 16.25 -3.42 -6.69
N GLU A 120 17.15 -3.46 -7.66
CA GLU A 120 16.87 -3.03 -9.03
C GLU A 120 16.17 -4.15 -9.80
N THR A 121 15.14 -3.78 -10.55
CA THR A 121 14.31 -4.70 -11.33
C THR A 121 13.98 -4.09 -12.68
N SER A 122 13.76 -4.94 -13.68
CA SER A 122 13.01 -4.56 -14.87
C SER A 122 11.52 -4.34 -14.53
N TRP A 123 10.77 -3.75 -15.46
CA TRP A 123 9.33 -3.54 -15.27
C TRP A 123 8.57 -4.84 -15.00
N ILE A 124 8.90 -5.94 -15.69
CA ILE A 124 8.20 -7.21 -15.51
C ILE A 124 8.57 -7.88 -14.18
N GLU A 125 9.83 -7.77 -13.74
CA GLU A 125 10.27 -8.28 -12.43
C GLU A 125 9.63 -7.49 -11.27
N SER A 126 9.36 -6.20 -11.46
CA SER A 126 8.59 -5.38 -10.53
C SER A 126 7.18 -5.94 -10.30
N VAL A 127 6.54 -6.47 -11.35
CA VAL A 127 5.23 -7.15 -11.24
C VAL A 127 5.35 -8.40 -10.37
N LEU A 128 6.42 -9.19 -10.55
CA LEU A 128 6.67 -10.36 -9.70
C LEU A 128 6.83 -9.92 -8.23
N PHE A 129 7.64 -8.89 -7.96
CA PHE A 129 7.84 -8.34 -6.62
C PHE A 129 6.53 -7.94 -5.94
N TRP A 130 5.68 -7.17 -6.63
CA TRP A 130 4.41 -6.67 -6.06
C TRP A 130 3.30 -7.72 -5.93
N THR A 131 3.46 -8.87 -6.59
CA THR A 131 2.56 -10.03 -6.46
C THR A 131 3.07 -11.06 -5.45
N ASP A 132 4.13 -10.73 -4.69
CA ASP A 132 4.83 -11.62 -3.76
C ASP A 132 5.38 -12.90 -4.44
N ILE A 133 5.66 -12.84 -5.76
CA ILE A 133 6.37 -13.86 -6.51
C ILE A 133 7.87 -13.55 -6.44
N ARG A 134 8.70 -14.59 -6.26
CA ARG A 134 10.17 -14.42 -6.17
C ARG A 134 10.72 -13.78 -7.45
N VAL A 135 11.36 -12.62 -7.33
CA VAL A 135 12.09 -11.96 -8.43
C VAL A 135 13.13 -12.93 -9.02
N GLY A 136 13.21 -12.99 -10.35
CA GLY A 136 14.01 -13.96 -11.10
C GLY A 136 13.26 -15.25 -11.47
N THR A 137 12.01 -15.41 -11.02
CA THR A 137 11.10 -16.44 -11.55
C THR A 137 10.71 -16.08 -12.98
N SER A 138 10.57 -17.07 -13.87
CA SER A 138 10.11 -16.81 -15.24
C SER A 138 8.75 -16.12 -15.25
N GLU A 139 8.63 -15.08 -16.07
CA GLU A 139 7.42 -14.29 -16.29
C GLU A 139 6.24 -15.11 -16.80
N ILE A 140 6.48 -16.31 -17.35
CA ILE A 140 5.44 -17.27 -17.76
C ILE A 140 4.51 -17.61 -16.60
N VAL A 141 4.98 -17.53 -15.35
CA VAL A 141 4.13 -17.73 -14.15
C VAL A 141 2.94 -16.76 -14.10
N LEU A 142 3.08 -15.55 -14.66
CA LEU A 142 1.99 -14.56 -14.72
C LEU A 142 0.88 -14.96 -15.70
N LEU A 143 1.13 -15.93 -16.58
CA LEU A 143 0.14 -16.52 -17.48
C LEU A 143 -0.58 -17.72 -16.85
N GLN A 144 -0.11 -18.21 -15.70
CA GLN A 144 -0.68 -19.37 -15.02
C GLN A 144 -1.81 -18.95 -14.09
N SER A 145 -2.94 -19.67 -14.15
CA SER A 145 -4.07 -19.50 -13.22
C SER A 145 -3.99 -20.49 -12.06
N ASN A 146 -2.94 -20.41 -11.23
CA ASN A 146 -2.87 -21.19 -9.99
C ASN A 146 -3.81 -20.56 -8.94
N ILE A 147 -5.03 -21.09 -8.82
CA ILE A 147 -6.05 -20.55 -7.93
C ILE A 147 -5.90 -21.16 -6.53
N THR A 148 -5.19 -20.47 -5.64
CA THR A 148 -5.33 -20.71 -4.21
C THR A 148 -6.56 -19.98 -3.69
N VAL A 149 -7.65 -20.71 -3.47
CA VAL A 149 -8.90 -20.14 -2.93
C VAL A 149 -8.69 -19.81 -1.45
N ASN A 150 -8.84 -18.54 -1.10
CA ASN A 150 -8.89 -18.08 0.29
C ASN A 150 -10.16 -17.23 0.46
N TYR A 151 -10.78 -17.33 1.63
CA TYR A 151 -11.82 -16.41 2.02
C TYR A 151 -11.21 -15.05 2.37
N ILE A 152 -11.87 -13.97 1.97
CA ILE A 152 -11.40 -12.61 2.19
C ILE A 152 -12.50 -11.72 2.77
N LYS A 153 -12.10 -10.83 3.67
CA LYS A 153 -12.84 -9.63 4.01
C LYS A 153 -11.95 -8.42 3.73
N ARG A 154 -12.48 -7.49 2.95
CA ARG A 154 -11.87 -6.19 2.68
C ARG A 154 -12.84 -5.08 3.05
N LYS A 155 -12.29 -3.98 3.56
CA LYS A 155 -12.93 -2.66 3.66
C LYS A 155 -11.88 -1.62 3.28
N SER A 156 -12.30 -0.39 3.06
CA SER A 156 -11.40 0.71 2.72
C SER A 156 -11.96 2.03 3.24
N ASP A 157 -11.04 2.96 3.48
CA ASP A 157 -11.32 4.36 3.81
C ASP A 157 -10.28 5.26 3.14
N TYR A 158 -10.55 6.55 3.13
CA TYR A 158 -9.61 7.59 2.78
C TYR A 158 -9.30 8.48 3.99
N VAL A 159 -8.08 8.97 4.06
CA VAL A 159 -7.58 9.86 5.11
C VAL A 159 -7.27 11.22 4.50
N HIS A 160 -7.79 12.28 5.12
CA HIS A 160 -7.60 13.67 4.67
C HIS A 160 -6.60 14.44 5.54
N GLU A 161 -6.42 14.03 6.80
CA GLU A 161 -5.51 14.67 7.75
C GLU A 161 -4.61 13.61 8.40
N PRO A 162 -3.35 13.93 8.72
CA PRO A 162 -2.46 13.00 9.41
C PRO A 162 -3.06 12.53 10.74
N ILE A 163 -3.00 11.23 11.00
CA ILE A 163 -3.42 10.66 12.28
C ILE A 163 -2.37 11.02 13.33
N SER A 164 -2.79 11.67 14.42
CA SER A 164 -1.89 12.04 15.52
C SER A 164 -1.18 10.82 16.12
N ARG A 165 -0.03 11.04 16.76
CA ARG A 165 0.72 9.99 17.47
C ARG A 165 -0.16 9.19 18.43
N THR A 166 -0.94 9.87 19.28
CA THR A 166 -1.85 9.24 20.24
C THR A 166 -3.00 8.49 19.56
N GLY A 167 -3.43 8.95 18.37
CA GLY A 167 -4.37 8.25 17.50
C GLY A 167 -3.77 6.94 16.99
N LEU A 168 -2.55 6.96 16.45
CA LEU A 168 -1.82 5.78 16.00
C LEU A 168 -1.64 4.75 17.14
N GLU A 169 -1.20 5.18 18.31
CA GLU A 169 -1.07 4.32 19.50
C GLU A 169 -2.39 3.66 19.90
N SER A 170 -3.49 4.40 19.80
CA SER A 170 -4.83 3.87 20.06
C SER A 170 -5.26 2.85 19.02
N ILE A 171 -4.90 3.06 17.75
CA ILE A 171 -5.10 2.09 16.66
C ILE A 171 -4.29 0.82 16.90
N TRP A 172 -3.03 0.93 17.32
CA TRP A 172 -2.17 -0.23 17.62
C TRP A 172 -2.74 -1.10 18.72
N ARG A 173 -3.15 -0.48 19.85
CA ARG A 173 -3.81 -1.19 20.94
C ARG A 173 -5.06 -1.92 20.44
N LYS A 174 -5.85 -1.27 19.58
CA LYS A 174 -7.06 -1.92 19.02
C LYS A 174 -6.73 -3.07 18.08
N MET A 175 -5.71 -2.93 17.24
CA MET A 175 -5.27 -4.01 16.35
C MET A 175 -4.80 -5.23 17.15
N ILE A 176 -3.99 -5.01 18.20
CA ILE A 176 -3.51 -6.06 19.11
C ILE A 176 -4.68 -6.73 19.84
N GLU A 177 -5.62 -5.96 20.41
CA GLU A 177 -6.83 -6.48 21.08
C GLU A 177 -7.66 -7.39 20.15
N LEU A 178 -7.81 -6.99 18.89
CA LEU A 178 -8.60 -7.74 17.92
C LEU A 178 -7.84 -8.89 17.25
N GLU A 179 -6.52 -8.98 17.46
CA GLU A 179 -5.58 -9.86 16.76
C GLU A 179 -5.81 -9.90 15.23
N ILE A 180 -6.12 -8.74 14.65
CA ILE A 180 -6.45 -8.64 13.22
C ILE A 180 -5.20 -8.55 12.35
N SER A 181 -5.27 -9.18 11.18
CA SER A 181 -4.08 -9.45 10.36
C SER A 181 -3.39 -8.21 9.79
N ALA A 182 -4.12 -7.27 9.16
CA ALA A 182 -3.43 -6.17 8.49
C ALA A 182 -4.28 -4.93 8.13
N MET A 183 -3.60 -3.79 8.04
CA MET A 183 -4.00 -2.60 7.29
C MET A 183 -2.93 -2.22 6.26
N ALA A 184 -3.31 -1.60 5.15
CA ALA A 184 -2.36 -1.05 4.17
C ALA A 184 -2.69 0.39 3.82
N PHE A 185 -1.73 1.29 4.02
CA PHE A 185 -1.82 2.71 3.71
C PHE A 185 -1.17 2.95 2.36
N ASN A 186 -1.95 3.41 1.39
CA ASN A 186 -1.51 3.64 0.01
C ASN A 186 -1.59 5.15 -0.29
N PRO A 187 -0.50 5.79 -0.72
CA PRO A 187 -0.49 7.22 -0.99
C PRO A 187 -1.36 7.57 -2.20
N TYR A 188 -2.06 8.71 -2.14
CA TYR A 188 -3.01 9.17 -3.16
C TYR A 188 -2.67 10.53 -3.77
N GLU A 189 -1.55 11.14 -3.37
CA GLU A 189 -1.08 12.42 -3.88
C GLU A 189 -0.49 12.32 -5.31
N GLY A 190 0.29 13.32 -5.74
CA GLY A 190 0.96 13.34 -7.04
C GLY A 190 -0.02 13.48 -8.19
N MET A 191 0.06 12.59 -9.19
CA MET A 191 -0.83 12.65 -10.36
C MET A 191 -2.32 12.51 -9.98
N MET A 192 -2.62 11.75 -8.93
CA MET A 192 -4.00 11.52 -8.49
C MET A 192 -4.67 12.79 -7.93
N ALA A 193 -3.89 13.71 -7.36
CA ALA A 193 -4.36 15.02 -6.91
C ALA A 193 -4.58 16.02 -8.07
N LYS A 194 -3.91 15.82 -9.22
CA LYS A 194 -4.00 16.72 -10.40
C LYS A 194 -5.21 16.45 -11.30
N ILE A 195 -5.88 15.31 -11.12
CA ILE A 195 -7.02 14.90 -11.93
C ILE A 195 -8.30 15.44 -11.30
N SER A 196 -9.16 16.09 -12.09
CA SER A 196 -10.47 16.56 -11.60
C SER A 196 -11.30 15.39 -11.03
N PRO A 197 -11.97 15.58 -9.87
CA PRO A 197 -12.91 14.59 -9.32
C PRO A 197 -14.03 14.17 -10.28
N THR A 198 -14.36 15.01 -11.27
CA THR A 198 -15.40 14.75 -12.27
C THR A 198 -14.87 14.18 -13.58
N ALA A 199 -13.55 14.01 -13.73
CA ALA A 199 -12.96 13.50 -14.97
C ALA A 199 -13.33 12.04 -15.25
N THR A 200 -13.61 11.25 -14.21
CA THR A 200 -14.10 9.86 -14.31
C THR A 200 -15.08 9.56 -13.17
N PRO A 201 -15.82 8.43 -13.20
CA PRO A 201 -16.68 8.01 -12.10
C PRO A 201 -15.95 7.75 -10.76
N PHE A 202 -14.61 7.74 -10.75
CA PHE A 202 -13.81 7.60 -9.54
C PHE A 202 -13.44 8.99 -8.99
N PRO A 203 -14.10 9.45 -7.91
CA PRO A 203 -14.04 10.85 -7.49
C PRO A 203 -12.93 11.16 -6.48
N TYR A 204 -12.26 10.14 -5.94
CA TYR A 204 -11.28 10.32 -4.86
C TYR A 204 -9.93 10.76 -5.45
N ARG A 205 -9.72 12.08 -5.48
CA ARG A 205 -8.57 12.74 -6.12
C ARG A 205 -7.79 13.55 -5.10
N ALA A 206 -7.69 14.87 -5.28
CA ALA A 206 -7.12 15.80 -4.33
C ALA A 206 -7.69 15.63 -2.91
N ASP A 207 -6.94 16.10 -1.93
CA ASP A 207 -7.26 16.09 -0.49
C ASP A 207 -7.24 14.70 0.16
N ASN A 208 -6.92 13.65 -0.59
CA ASN A 208 -6.71 12.31 -0.06
C ASN A 208 -5.22 12.02 0.11
N LEU A 209 -4.73 12.08 1.35
CA LEU A 209 -3.36 11.72 1.66
C LEU A 209 -3.11 10.23 1.34
N TRP A 210 -3.96 9.37 1.91
CA TRP A 210 -3.86 7.91 1.74
C TRP A 210 -5.22 7.22 1.67
N LYS A 211 -5.26 6.12 0.90
CA LYS A 211 -6.27 5.08 1.05
C LYS A 211 -5.80 4.02 2.04
N ILE A 212 -6.63 3.72 3.02
CA ILE A 212 -6.49 2.58 3.90
C ILE A 212 -7.25 1.39 3.31
N GLN A 213 -6.61 0.21 3.28
CA GLN A 213 -7.28 -1.06 3.07
C GLN A 213 -7.19 -1.90 4.34
N TYR A 214 -8.34 -2.37 4.83
CA TYR A 214 -8.44 -3.33 5.93
C TYR A 214 -8.44 -4.73 5.33
N VAL A 215 -7.51 -5.59 5.76
CA VAL A 215 -7.22 -6.86 5.09
C VAL A 215 -7.31 -8.01 6.09
N THR A 216 -8.27 -8.91 5.88
CA THR A 216 -8.35 -10.20 6.59
C THR A 216 -8.54 -11.34 5.60
N THR A 217 -7.68 -12.35 5.66
CA THR A 217 -7.68 -13.50 4.76
C THR A 217 -7.58 -14.77 5.58
N TRP A 218 -8.37 -15.78 5.27
CA TRP A 218 -8.37 -17.07 5.99
C TRP A 218 -8.68 -18.24 5.04
N ARG A 219 -8.38 -19.47 5.49
CA ARG A 219 -8.50 -20.69 4.68
C ARG A 219 -9.72 -21.54 5.03
N GLU A 220 -10.10 -21.58 6.30
CA GLU A 220 -11.19 -22.44 6.80
C GLU A 220 -12.44 -21.61 7.11
N ASP A 221 -13.58 -22.06 6.62
CA ASP A 221 -14.85 -21.34 6.73
C ASP A 221 -15.44 -21.26 8.15
N ARG A 222 -15.06 -22.19 9.04
CA ARG A 222 -15.55 -22.31 10.43
C ARG A 222 -15.53 -21.00 11.23
N LEU A 223 -14.54 -20.14 10.98
CA LEU A 223 -14.36 -18.86 11.69
C LEU A 223 -14.71 -17.64 10.83
N THR A 224 -15.38 -17.82 9.69
CA THR A 224 -15.73 -16.74 8.75
C THR A 224 -16.45 -15.58 9.44
N ASN A 225 -17.50 -15.87 10.21
CA ASN A 225 -18.26 -14.84 10.91
C ASN A 225 -17.40 -14.06 11.92
N ARG A 226 -16.48 -14.76 12.61
CA ARG A 226 -15.52 -14.13 13.53
C ARG A 226 -14.61 -13.17 12.77
N TYR A 227 -13.95 -13.62 11.69
CA TYR A 227 -13.03 -12.77 10.93
C TYR A 227 -13.73 -11.56 10.30
N MET A 228 -14.93 -11.76 9.74
CA MET A 228 -15.74 -10.67 9.22
C MET A 228 -16.07 -9.63 10.29
N GLU A 229 -16.42 -10.07 11.50
CA GLU A 229 -16.76 -9.16 12.59
C GLU A 229 -15.54 -8.43 13.14
N LEU A 230 -14.39 -9.08 13.26
CA LEU A 230 -13.14 -8.42 13.65
C LEU A 230 -12.77 -7.31 12.66
N THR A 231 -12.86 -7.54 11.35
CA THR A 231 -12.62 -6.49 10.35
C THR A 231 -13.63 -5.34 10.47
N ARG A 232 -14.91 -5.64 10.75
CA ARG A 232 -15.93 -4.59 10.97
C ARG A 232 -15.66 -3.79 12.25
N LYS A 233 -15.21 -4.44 13.33
CA LYS A 233 -14.84 -3.76 14.58
C LYS A 233 -13.68 -2.78 14.37
N LEU A 234 -12.61 -3.20 13.70
CA LEU A 234 -11.50 -2.29 13.38
C LEU A 234 -11.97 -1.15 12.47
N TYR A 235 -12.75 -1.45 11.43
CA TYR A 235 -13.30 -0.42 10.55
C TYR A 235 -14.14 0.61 11.31
N ARG A 236 -15.05 0.18 12.19
CA ARG A 236 -15.84 1.10 13.03
C ARG A 236 -14.95 1.91 13.98
N PHE A 237 -13.91 1.30 14.54
CA PHE A 237 -12.95 2.02 15.39
C PHE A 237 -12.22 3.13 14.64
N MET A 238 -11.97 2.97 13.34
CA MET A 238 -11.26 3.95 12.52
C MET A 238 -12.07 5.19 12.12
N THR A 239 -13.36 5.23 12.45
CA THR A 239 -14.28 6.32 12.09
C THR A 239 -13.77 7.75 12.38
N PRO A 240 -13.13 8.06 13.53
CA PRO A 240 -12.69 9.43 13.80
C PRO A 240 -11.41 9.82 13.07
N TYR A 241 -10.72 8.89 12.39
CA TYR A 241 -9.42 9.11 11.76
C TYR A 241 -9.47 9.16 10.22
N VAL A 242 -10.67 9.12 9.64
CA VAL A 242 -10.88 8.98 8.20
C VAL A 242 -11.87 10.03 7.70
N SER A 243 -11.99 10.16 6.38
CA SER A 243 -12.96 11.02 5.70
C SER A 243 -14.37 10.91 6.31
N LYS A 244 -15.07 12.04 6.32
CA LYS A 244 -16.43 12.18 6.86
C LYS A 244 -17.26 13.02 5.89
N ASN A 245 -18.57 12.75 5.85
CA ASN A 245 -19.56 13.49 5.05
C ASN A 245 -19.27 13.57 3.52
N PRO A 246 -19.25 12.44 2.80
CA PRO A 246 -19.43 11.05 3.27
C PRO A 246 -18.11 10.43 3.74
N ARG A 247 -18.21 9.35 4.52
CA ARG A 247 -17.06 8.45 4.75
C ARG A 247 -16.77 7.69 3.46
N GLN A 248 -15.67 8.02 2.79
CA GLN A 248 -15.38 7.62 1.42
C GLN A 248 -14.91 6.16 1.35
N PRO A 249 -15.59 5.27 0.58
CA PRO A 249 -15.15 3.89 0.36
C PRO A 249 -14.54 3.68 -1.03
N PHE A 250 -13.67 2.67 -1.15
CA PHE A 250 -13.36 2.01 -2.43
C PHE A 250 -13.88 0.57 -2.43
N PHE A 251 -14.75 0.26 -3.39
CA PHE A 251 -15.29 -1.09 -3.55
C PHE A 251 -14.30 -1.97 -4.33
N PHE A 252 -14.04 -3.18 -3.82
CA PHE A 252 -13.13 -4.18 -4.40
C PHE A 252 -13.93 -5.31 -5.03
#